data_AF-A0A0R3TIM2-F1
#
_entry.id   AF-A0A0R3TIM2-F1
#
_cell.length_a   1.000
_cell.length_b   1.000
_cell.length_c   1.000
_cell.angle_alpha   90.00
_cell.angle_beta   90.00
_cell.angle_gamma   90.00
#
_symmetry.space_group_name_H-M   'P 1'
#
loop_
_entity.id
_entity.type
_entity.pdbx_description
1 polymer ?
#
loop_
_entity_poly.entity_id
_entity_poly.type
_entity_poly.pdbx_seq_one_letter_code
_entity_poly.pdbx_strand_id
1 'polypeptide(L)'
;MNRVTGETDSPKSAFLDWHSFCISVLRLEPPLFPLFLKGFVNGAPFAIACEAEDCLCKLVVKKTVQAKIDRLENVVRFTENKLATDILNDWSHNVSSLMSLINEATHLINKERMVHAV
;
A
#
# COMPACT_ATOMS: atom_id res chain seq x y z
N MET A 1 -28.58 -42.94 -21.15
CA MET A 1 -29.53 -43.04 -20.01
C MET A 1 -28.93 -44.04 -19.04
N ASN A 2 -28.53 -43.76 -17.79
CA ASN A 2 -28.97 -42.76 -16.81
C ASN A 2 -27.82 -42.29 -15.89
N ARG A 3 -27.98 -41.06 -15.42
CA ARG A 3 -27.25 -40.33 -14.36
C ARG A 3 -27.96 -40.57 -13.02
N VAL A 4 -27.22 -40.67 -11.89
CA VAL A 4 -27.46 -40.13 -10.51
C VAL A 4 -26.21 -40.52 -9.68
N THR A 5 -25.17 -39.68 -9.58
CA THR A 5 -24.86 -38.63 -8.56
C THR A 5 -24.50 -39.12 -7.15
N GLY A 6 -23.32 -38.69 -6.66
CA GLY A 6 -23.13 -38.35 -5.24
C GLY A 6 -21.83 -38.83 -4.59
N GLU A 7 -20.69 -38.20 -4.87
CA GLU A 7 -19.61 -38.07 -3.88
C GLU A 7 -18.80 -36.82 -4.27
N THR A 8 -19.22 -35.67 -3.72
CA THR A 8 -18.50 -34.42 -3.87
C THR A 8 -17.42 -34.37 -2.79
N ASP A 9 -16.28 -34.99 -3.03
CA ASP A 9 -15.06 -34.74 -2.25
C ASP A 9 -14.57 -33.32 -2.53
N SER A 10 -15.14 -32.39 -1.77
CA SER A 10 -14.74 -30.99 -1.73
C SER A 10 -13.39 -30.87 -1.02
N PRO A 11 -12.35 -30.29 -1.64
CA PRO A 11 -11.09 -29.96 -0.97
C PRO A 11 -11.22 -28.67 -0.14
N LYS A 12 -12.26 -28.58 0.71
CA LYS A 12 -12.56 -27.38 1.52
C LYS A 12 -12.11 -27.49 2.98
N SER A 13 -11.64 -28.66 3.43
CA SER A 13 -11.20 -28.86 4.81
C SER A 13 -9.75 -28.43 5.07
N ALA A 14 -8.92 -28.20 4.05
CA ALA A 14 -7.54 -27.74 4.22
C ALA A 14 -7.40 -26.21 4.43
N PHE A 15 -8.47 -25.44 4.25
CA PHE A 15 -8.42 -23.97 4.34
C PHE A 15 -8.50 -23.44 5.79
N LEU A 16 -8.85 -24.29 6.76
CA LEU A 16 -9.03 -23.88 8.16
C LEU A 16 -7.81 -24.17 9.07
N ASP A 17 -6.75 -24.81 8.57
CA ASP A 17 -5.50 -24.97 9.33
C ASP A 17 -4.53 -23.80 9.17
N TRP A 18 -4.66 -23.02 8.08
CA TRP A 18 -3.76 -21.89 7.80
C TRP A 18 -3.94 -20.72 8.78
N HIS A 19 -5.17 -20.52 9.27
CA HIS A 19 -5.45 -19.46 10.23
C HIS A 19 -4.84 -19.77 11.62
N SER A 20 -4.84 -21.05 12.02
CA SER A 20 -4.18 -21.54 13.24
C SER A 20 -2.64 -21.46 13.15
N PHE A 21 -2.09 -21.70 11.96
CA PHE A 21 -0.66 -21.55 11.69
C PHE A 21 -0.22 -20.06 11.73
N CYS A 22 -1.01 -19.14 11.14
CA CYS A 22 -0.73 -17.71 11.18
C CYS A 22 -0.83 -17.09 12.58
N ILE A 23 -1.78 -17.53 13.42
CA ILE A 23 -1.89 -17.06 14.82
C ILE A 23 -0.70 -17.54 15.66
N SER A 24 -0.15 -18.72 15.38
CA SER A 24 1.03 -19.25 16.08
C SER A 24 2.34 -18.54 15.69
N VAL A 25 2.40 -17.95 14.50
CA VAL A 25 3.59 -17.26 13.95
C VAL A 25 3.64 -15.75 14.29
N LEU A 26 2.55 -15.17 14.81
CA LEU A 26 2.46 -13.73 15.14
C LEU A 26 3.00 -13.34 16.54
N ARG A 27 3.70 -14.24 17.26
CA ARG A 27 4.23 -13.95 18.61
C ARG A 27 5.76 -13.97 18.74
N LEU A 28 6.50 -13.96 17.64
CA LEU A 28 7.97 -13.79 17.66
C LEU A 28 8.42 -12.77 16.61
N GLU A 29 9.29 -11.88 17.05
CA GLU A 29 9.78 -10.62 16.46
C GLU A 29 10.34 -10.72 15.00
N PRO A 30 10.40 -9.60 14.24
CA PRO A 30 10.90 -9.50 12.85
C PRO A 30 12.45 -9.48 12.81
N PRO A 31 13.17 -9.68 11.66
CA PRO A 31 12.84 -9.27 10.29
C PRO A 31 13.30 -10.29 9.21
N LEU A 32 12.42 -11.18 8.73
CA LEU A 32 12.73 -12.04 7.58
C LEU A 32 11.51 -12.20 6.67
N PHE A 33 11.04 -11.08 6.12
CA PHE A 33 9.84 -11.06 5.27
C PHE A 33 10.05 -11.29 3.76
N PRO A 34 11.26 -11.41 3.16
CA PRO A 34 11.34 -11.70 1.72
C PRO A 34 12.06 -13.04 1.43
N LEU A 35 11.43 -14.18 1.75
CA LEU A 35 11.81 -15.47 1.15
C LEU A 35 10.64 -16.46 0.98
N PHE A 36 9.48 -16.21 1.60
CA PHE A 36 8.34 -17.16 1.53
C PHE A 36 7.49 -17.04 0.25
N LEU A 37 7.76 -16.07 -0.62
CA LEU A 37 6.91 -15.76 -1.79
C LEU A 37 7.45 -16.27 -3.14
N LYS A 38 8.28 -17.33 -3.14
CA LYS A 38 8.86 -17.88 -4.38
C LYS A 38 8.40 -19.30 -4.73
N GLY A 39 7.37 -19.81 -4.05
CA GLY A 39 7.00 -21.22 -4.15
C GLY A 39 5.50 -21.50 -4.10
N PHE A 40 4.67 -20.83 -4.90
CA PHE A 40 3.39 -21.41 -5.30
C PHE A 40 2.85 -20.76 -6.59
N VAL A 41 3.15 -21.39 -7.72
CA VAL A 41 2.59 -21.07 -9.03
C VAL A 41 1.19 -21.66 -9.11
N ASN A 42 0.20 -20.78 -9.22
CA ASN A 42 -1.07 -21.05 -9.89
C ASN A 42 -1.35 -19.90 -10.87
N GLY A 43 -0.78 -20.01 -12.07
CA GLY A 43 -1.45 -19.63 -13.33
C GLY A 43 -2.00 -18.21 -13.52
N ALA A 44 -1.62 -17.20 -12.73
CA ALA A 44 -1.94 -15.81 -13.01
C ALA A 44 -0.65 -14.99 -13.16
N PRO A 45 -0.49 -14.20 -14.23
CA PRO A 45 0.71 -13.40 -14.40
C PRO A 45 0.75 -12.37 -13.27
N PHE A 46 1.80 -12.44 -12.45
CA PHE A 46 2.29 -11.28 -11.70
C PHE A 46 2.88 -10.21 -12.66
N ALA A 47 2.84 -10.46 -13.99
CA ALA A 47 3.10 -9.45 -15.00
C ALA A 47 1.92 -8.49 -15.10
N ILE A 48 2.20 -7.18 -15.10
CA ILE A 48 1.23 -6.16 -15.51
C ILE A 48 0.59 -6.63 -16.83
N ALA A 49 -0.73 -6.77 -16.86
CA ALA A 49 -1.43 -7.24 -18.06
C ALA A 49 -1.05 -6.33 -19.24
N CYS A 50 -0.71 -6.91 -20.38
CA CYS A 50 -0.26 -6.18 -21.57
C CYS A 50 -1.22 -5.06 -21.98
N GLU A 51 -2.53 -5.28 -21.80
CA GLU A 51 -3.57 -4.28 -22.02
C GLU A 51 -3.46 -3.07 -21.07
N ALA A 52 -3.15 -3.31 -19.79
CA ALA A 52 -2.97 -2.25 -18.80
C ALA A 52 -1.71 -1.42 -19.09
N GLU A 53 -0.62 -2.07 -19.52
CA GLU A 53 0.61 -1.39 -19.98
C GLU A 53 0.32 -0.49 -21.18
N ASP A 54 -0.41 -0.99 -22.19
CA ASP A 54 -0.78 -0.20 -23.38
C ASP A 54 -1.70 0.98 -23.05
N CYS A 55 -2.63 0.79 -22.12
CA CYS A 55 -3.49 1.87 -21.63
C CYS A 55 -2.67 2.94 -20.90
N LEU A 56 -1.79 2.54 -19.99
CA LEU A 56 -0.90 3.44 -19.26
C LEU A 56 0.04 4.19 -20.21
N CYS A 57 0.62 3.52 -21.20
CA CYS A 57 1.47 4.14 -22.21
C CYS A 57 0.70 5.24 -22.98
N LYS A 58 -0.55 4.98 -23.38
CA LYS A 58 -1.39 6.00 -24.05
C LYS A 58 -1.65 7.20 -23.14
N LEU A 59 -1.85 7.00 -21.84
CA LEU A 59 -2.08 8.08 -20.87
C LEU A 59 -0.81 8.90 -20.59
N VAL A 60 0.35 8.25 -20.52
CA VAL A 60 1.65 8.92 -20.34
C VAL A 60 2.02 9.73 -21.58
N VAL A 61 1.81 9.19 -22.80
CA VAL A 61 2.04 9.91 -24.07
C VAL A 61 1.11 11.12 -24.20
N LYS A 62 -0.14 10.99 -23.76
CA LYS A 62 -1.11 12.11 -23.67
C LYS A 62 -0.77 13.12 -22.57
N LYS A 63 0.29 12.90 -21.78
CA LYS A 63 0.73 13.72 -20.63
C LYS A 63 -0.35 13.90 -19.55
N THR A 64 -1.35 13.01 -19.51
CA THR A 64 -2.39 13.05 -18.48
C THR A 64 -1.84 12.55 -17.14
N VAL A 65 -0.88 11.62 -17.17
CA VAL A 65 -0.27 11.02 -15.98
C VAL A 65 1.24 10.93 -16.18
N GLN A 66 2.02 11.31 -15.16
CA GLN A 66 3.47 11.06 -15.11
C GLN A 66 3.74 9.75 -14.38
N ALA A 67 4.13 8.72 -15.12
CA ALA A 67 4.39 7.39 -14.58
C ALA A 67 5.58 6.75 -15.28
N LYS A 68 6.36 5.97 -14.52
CA LYS A 68 7.46 5.15 -15.02
C LYS A 68 7.16 3.68 -14.71
N ILE A 69 7.16 2.85 -15.74
CA ILE A 69 6.85 1.42 -15.65
C ILE A 69 8.16 0.64 -15.51
N ASP A 70 8.26 -0.20 -14.49
CA ASP A 70 9.35 -1.15 -14.30
C ASP A 70 8.88 -2.57 -14.67
N ARG A 71 9.31 -3.06 -15.83
CA ARG A 71 8.82 -4.33 -16.41
C ARG A 71 9.44 -5.57 -15.75
N LEU A 72 10.60 -5.42 -15.10
CA LEU A 72 11.28 -6.53 -14.42
C LEU A 72 10.69 -6.75 -13.03
N GLU A 73 10.34 -5.66 -12.35
CA GLU A 73 9.78 -5.68 -11.00
C GLU A 73 8.23 -5.68 -10.98
N ASN A 74 7.58 -5.45 -12.13
CA ASN A 74 6.13 -5.27 -12.27
C ASN A 74 5.56 -4.15 -11.38
N VAL A 75 6.33 -3.08 -11.19
CA VAL A 75 5.96 -1.91 -10.39
C VAL A 75 5.81 -0.69 -11.28
N VAL A 76 4.71 0.05 -11.09
CA VAL A 76 4.51 1.36 -11.73
C VAL A 76 4.77 2.45 -10.70
N ARG A 77 5.75 3.31 -10.96
CA ARG A 77 6.08 4.47 -10.12
C ARG A 77 5.42 5.72 -10.69
N PHE A 78 4.43 6.24 -9.97
CA PHE A 78 3.82 7.54 -10.24
C PHE A 78 4.63 8.58 -9.48
N THR A 79 5.54 9.24 -10.16
CA THR A 79 6.41 10.24 -9.55
C THR A 79 6.47 11.42 -10.47
N GLU A 80 6.03 12.57 -9.97
CA GLU A 80 6.29 13.84 -10.63
C GLU A 80 7.76 14.19 -10.43
N ASN A 81 8.40 14.64 -11.51
CA ASN A 81 9.82 14.98 -11.48
C ASN A 81 10.00 16.33 -10.74
N LYS A 82 9.96 16.29 -9.41
CA LYS A 82 10.15 17.47 -8.55
C LYS A 82 11.62 17.91 -8.59
N LEU A 83 11.86 19.21 -8.74
CA LEU A 83 13.20 19.77 -8.60
C LEU A 83 13.61 19.75 -7.14
N ALA A 84 14.92 19.69 -6.86
CA ALA A 84 15.43 19.74 -5.49
C ALA A 84 14.94 20.99 -4.73
N THR A 85 14.77 22.11 -5.45
CA THR A 85 14.19 23.34 -4.92
C THR A 85 12.73 23.18 -4.51
N ASP A 86 11.93 22.46 -5.28
CA ASP A 86 10.50 22.23 -4.97
C ASP A 86 10.35 21.38 -3.72
N ILE A 87 11.20 20.36 -3.57
CA ILE A 87 11.25 19.53 -2.35
C ILE A 87 11.61 20.38 -1.12
N LEU A 88 12.58 21.28 -1.26
CA LEU A 88 12.99 22.17 -0.18
C LEU A 88 11.87 23.17 0.18
N ASN A 89 11.17 23.70 -0.81
CA ASN A 89 10.03 24.58 -0.60
C ASN A 89 8.89 23.84 0.10
N ASP A 90 8.50 22.65 -0.37
CA ASP A 90 7.49 21.80 0.27
C ASP A 90 7.84 21.54 1.74
N TRP A 91 9.10 21.20 2.02
CA TRP A 91 9.58 20.99 3.39
C TRP A 91 9.50 22.26 4.24
N SER A 92 9.95 23.40 3.72
CA SER A 92 9.89 24.70 4.40
C SER A 92 8.44 25.10 4.74
N HIS A 93 7.51 24.88 3.80
CA HIS A 93 6.09 25.09 4.01
C HIS A 93 5.55 24.19 5.13
N ASN A 94 5.89 22.90 5.13
CA ASN A 94 5.47 21.96 6.17
C ASN A 94 5.97 22.37 7.56
N VAL A 95 7.23 22.81 7.67
CA VAL A 95 7.80 23.31 8.93
C VAL A 95 7.07 24.57 9.41
N SER A 96 6.75 25.47 8.49
CA SER A 96 6.00 26.70 8.82
C SER A 96 4.58 26.40 9.31
N SER A 97 3.87 25.49 8.63
CA SER A 97 2.54 25.03 9.04
C SER A 97 2.57 24.36 10.41
N LEU A 98 3.58 23.54 10.67
CA LEU A 98 3.77 22.91 11.98
C LEU A 98 3.94 23.95 13.09
N MET A 99 4.78 24.98 12.87
CA MET A 99 4.96 26.06 13.84
C MET A 99 3.66 26.84 14.10
N SER A 100 2.84 27.05 13.07
CA SER A 100 1.52 27.68 13.23
C SER A 100 0.59 26.84 14.11
N LEU A 101 0.51 25.53 13.89
CA LEU A 101 -0.30 24.63 14.71
C LEU A 101 0.19 24.59 16.17
N ILE A 102 1.50 24.57 16.39
CA ILE A 102 2.07 24.60 17.75
C ILE A 102 1.69 25.89 18.48
N ASN A 103 1.75 27.03 17.79
CA ASN A 103 1.35 28.32 18.37
C ASN A 103 -0.14 28.34 18.71
N GLU A 104 -1.00 27.84 17.82
CA GLU A 104 -2.43 27.73 18.07
C GLU A 104 -2.72 26.82 19.28
N ALA A 105 -2.12 25.63 19.33
CA ALA A 105 -2.27 24.70 20.44
C ALA A 105 -1.81 25.34 21.76
N THR A 106 -0.67 26.03 21.76
CA THR A 106 -0.16 26.74 22.95
C THR A 106 -1.13 27.84 23.39
N HIS A 107 -1.67 28.61 22.45
CA HIS A 107 -2.67 29.64 22.74
C HIS A 107 -3.95 29.05 23.35
N LEU A 108 -4.45 27.94 22.79
CA LEU A 108 -5.64 27.24 23.29
C LEU A 108 -5.43 26.68 24.71
N ILE A 109 -4.27 26.06 24.98
CA ILE A 109 -3.92 25.57 26.32
C ILE A 109 -3.93 26.72 27.33
N ASN A 110 -3.31 27.85 26.98
CA ASN A 110 -3.30 29.01 27.88
C ASN A 110 -4.71 29.56 28.11
N LYS A 111 -5.54 29.59 27.07
CA LYS A 111 -6.94 29.99 27.18
C LYS A 111 -7.72 29.07 28.11
N GLU A 112 -7.58 27.75 27.98
CA GLU A 112 -8.23 26.80 28.88
C GLU A 112 -7.75 26.95 30.32
N ARG A 113 -6.45 27.12 30.54
CA ARG A 113 -5.89 27.37 31.87
C ARG A 113 -6.48 28.61 32.52
N MET A 114 -6.77 29.67 31.77
CA MET A 114 -7.42 30.86 32.31
C MET A 114 -8.89 30.65 32.66
N VAL A 115 -9.62 29.79 31.93
CA VAL A 115 -11.03 29.47 32.21
C VAL A 115 -11.16 28.54 33.42
N HIS A 116 -10.25 27.58 33.58
CA HIS A 116 -10.27 26.59 34.65
C HIS A 116 -9.52 27.00 35.93
N ALA A 117 -8.81 28.13 35.92
CA ALA A 117 -8.11 28.64 37.11
C ALA A 117 -9.01 29.48 38.07
N VAL A 118 -10.33 29.50 37.85
CA VAL A 118 -11.34 30.08 38.76
C VAL A 118 -11.90 29.04 39.69
#